data_AF-A0A942HCS9-F1
#
_entry.id   AF-A0A942HCS9-F1
#
_cell.length_a   1.000
_cell.length_b   1.000
_cell.length_c   1.000
_cell.angle_alpha   90.00
_cell.angle_beta   90.00
_cell.angle_gamma   90.00
#
_symmetry.space_group_name_H-M   'P 1'
#
loop_
_entity.id
_entity.type
_entity.pdbx_description
1 polymer ?
#
loop_
_entity_poly.entity_id
_entity_poly.type
_entity_poly.pdbx_seq_one_letter_code
_entity_poly.pdbx_strand_id
1 'polypeptide(L)'
;MQVGFYGKLPSHGDFVRRRVSDEFVDMWDAWLRGCLAAAKDELGPGWLEVYLTSPAWRFLCAAGVAGAAPVIGLVAPSVDRVGRYFPLTIVAELPDDAPLLPAASAASAFLDAAELLVIETLATDDVDFDRFDARVAALDGPLSVVSTPAGLPLDPEVTAILTDTPQPWQVPISASAHVGSVFEQLVSRQLEAQYAPLVLWWTDGSSLIEPSCLLLAGLPAPEQYTALLKGNWSGCGWRSVAMHPNAPAVLFDVAGTADEPVEAFQGITFRSASASDMGRVRTNNEDSFVDRPEAGLWVVADGMGGHERGEVASGLVCDALADFQPDGLFDQAVAGAVQRIRAVNDHLLRMATQPDLSDASGSTVVALLARGTRAAVLWAGDSRVYRMREGQLEQLSRDHSLAELEGFGGIESSVITRAVGMQPDLAVDVREEDVRAGDRFLLCSDGLTRVVPDATIVSLLTDTDVREAVARLIETTLEAGAPDNVTVVVVDAHA
;
A
#
# COMPACT_ATOMS: atom_id res chain seq x y z
N MET A 1 4.13 25.48 5.49
CA MET A 1 3.15 25.15 4.43
C MET A 1 1.81 24.95 5.10
N GLN A 2 0.69 25.22 4.43
CA GLN A 2 -0.65 25.10 5.00
C GLN A 2 -1.49 24.19 4.10
N VAL A 3 -2.06 23.12 4.65
CA VAL A 3 -2.95 22.20 3.93
C VAL A 3 -4.39 22.69 3.99
N GLY A 4 -5.03 22.77 2.83
CA GLY A 4 -6.42 23.17 2.64
C GLY A 4 -7.22 22.18 1.80
N PHE A 5 -8.48 22.53 1.55
CA PHE A 5 -9.37 21.73 0.73
C PHE A 5 -10.42 22.56 0.01
N TYR A 6 -10.91 22.02 -1.10
CA TYR A 6 -11.98 22.57 -1.93
C TYR A 6 -12.79 21.45 -2.57
N GLY A 7 -14.13 21.59 -2.60
CA GLY A 7 -14.98 20.65 -3.34
C GLY A 7 -16.32 20.39 -2.66
N LYS A 8 -16.84 19.17 -2.83
CA LYS A 8 -18.07 18.71 -2.17
C LYS A 8 -17.78 17.64 -1.12
N LEU A 9 -18.62 17.60 -0.09
CA LEU A 9 -18.61 16.61 0.98
C LEU A 9 -20.01 15.99 1.12
N PRO A 10 -20.14 14.68 1.40
CA PRO A 10 -21.43 13.99 1.50
C PRO A 10 -22.46 14.63 2.45
N SER A 11 -22.02 15.18 3.59
CA SER A 11 -22.94 15.79 4.57
C SER A 11 -23.29 17.25 4.28
N HIS A 12 -22.61 17.90 3.33
CA HIS A 12 -22.72 19.34 3.07
C HIS A 12 -23.39 19.63 1.74
N GLY A 13 -24.45 20.42 1.74
CA GLY A 13 -25.13 20.81 0.50
C GLY A 13 -24.23 21.62 -0.43
N ASP A 14 -23.55 22.64 0.08
CA ASP A 14 -22.77 23.57 -0.75
C ASP A 14 -21.29 23.20 -0.88
N PHE A 15 -20.58 23.94 -1.74
CA PHE A 15 -19.13 23.79 -1.86
C PHE A 15 -18.46 24.15 -0.54
N VAL A 16 -17.55 23.28 -0.12
CA VAL A 16 -16.72 23.51 1.05
C VAL A 16 -15.35 24.03 0.63
N ARG A 17 -14.82 24.93 1.45
CA ARG A 17 -13.52 25.58 1.22
C ARG A 17 -12.89 26.00 2.52
N ARG A 18 -11.64 25.60 2.74
CA ARG A 18 -10.78 26.06 3.85
C ARG A 18 -9.33 26.10 3.42
N ARG A 19 -8.60 27.13 3.87
CA ARG A 19 -7.14 27.27 3.72
C ARG A 19 -6.64 27.09 2.27
N VAL A 20 -7.40 27.59 1.30
CA VAL A 20 -7.02 27.64 -0.12
C VAL A 20 -7.27 29.05 -0.66
N SER A 21 -6.39 29.54 -1.53
CA SER A 21 -6.47 30.87 -2.13
C SER A 21 -7.67 31.02 -3.08
N ASP A 22 -8.11 32.26 -3.32
CA ASP A 22 -9.17 32.53 -4.31
C ASP A 22 -8.72 32.16 -5.71
N GLU A 23 -7.46 32.46 -6.04
CA GLU A 23 -6.84 32.17 -7.32
C GLU A 23 -6.86 30.67 -7.64
N PHE A 24 -6.48 29.82 -6.67
CA PHE A 24 -6.55 28.38 -6.82
C PHE A 24 -7.97 27.93 -7.12
N VAL A 25 -8.94 28.39 -6.33
CA VAL A 25 -10.33 27.97 -6.48
C VAL A 25 -10.90 28.38 -7.83
N ASP A 26 -10.65 29.61 -8.29
CA ASP A 26 -11.18 30.11 -9.57
C ASP A 26 -10.64 29.30 -10.76
N MET A 27 -9.34 28.99 -10.76
CA MET A 27 -8.71 28.18 -11.81
C MET A 27 -9.15 26.72 -11.74
N TRP A 28 -9.10 26.12 -10.55
CA TRP A 28 -9.35 24.71 -10.33
C TRP A 28 -10.82 24.33 -10.54
N ASP A 29 -11.75 25.15 -10.05
CA ASP A 29 -13.19 24.93 -10.25
C ASP A 29 -13.58 25.03 -11.72
N ALA A 30 -13.12 26.07 -12.42
CA ALA A 30 -13.42 26.25 -13.84
C ALA A 30 -12.92 25.06 -14.67
N TRP A 31 -11.70 24.60 -14.40
CA TRP A 31 -11.12 23.43 -15.06
C TRP A 31 -11.90 22.14 -14.75
N LEU A 32 -12.15 21.84 -13.48
CA LEU A 32 -12.90 20.64 -13.07
C LEU A 32 -14.31 20.64 -13.68
N ARG A 33 -15.02 21.77 -13.69
CA ARG A 33 -16.34 21.86 -14.32
C ARG A 33 -16.29 21.52 -15.81
N GLY A 34 -15.29 22.03 -16.53
CA GLY A 34 -15.07 21.69 -17.94
C GLY A 34 -14.83 20.20 -18.13
N CYS A 35 -13.95 19.62 -17.32
CA CYS A 35 -13.63 18.19 -17.34
C CYS A 35 -14.84 17.30 -17.06
N LEU A 36 -15.62 17.60 -16.02
CA LEU A 36 -16.83 16.84 -15.68
C LEU A 36 -17.91 16.99 -16.75
N ALA A 37 -18.01 18.15 -17.42
CA ALA A 37 -18.95 18.35 -18.51
C ALA A 37 -18.56 17.50 -19.74
N ALA A 38 -17.27 17.50 -20.12
CA ALA A 38 -16.76 16.68 -21.21
C ALA A 38 -16.91 15.17 -20.92
N ALA A 39 -16.56 14.74 -19.70
CA ALA A 39 -16.71 13.35 -19.29
C ALA A 39 -18.18 12.88 -19.32
N LYS A 40 -19.13 13.73 -18.92
CA LYS A 40 -20.57 13.43 -19.01
C LYS A 40 -21.05 13.30 -20.45
N ASP A 41 -20.59 14.18 -21.33
CA ASP A 41 -20.94 14.14 -22.75
C ASP A 41 -20.39 12.88 -23.43
N GLU A 42 -19.13 12.53 -23.14
CA GLU A 42 -18.46 11.37 -23.72
C GLU A 42 -18.99 10.02 -23.19
N LEU A 43 -19.21 9.91 -21.88
CA LEU A 43 -19.60 8.64 -21.23
C LEU A 43 -21.12 8.42 -21.18
N GLY A 44 -21.91 9.46 -21.38
CA GLY A 44 -23.36 9.39 -21.41
C GLY A 44 -23.94 8.77 -20.12
N PRO A 45 -24.89 7.81 -20.22
CA PRO A 45 -25.55 7.23 -19.04
C PRO A 45 -24.60 6.53 -18.05
N GLY A 46 -23.45 6.04 -18.50
CA GLY A 46 -22.48 5.32 -17.67
C GLY A 46 -21.50 6.22 -16.91
N TRP A 47 -21.56 7.54 -17.10
CA TRP A 47 -20.57 8.46 -16.51
C TRP A 47 -20.50 8.36 -14.98
N LEU A 48 -21.64 8.13 -14.32
CA LEU A 48 -21.72 8.20 -12.87
C LEU A 48 -20.97 7.04 -12.21
N GLU A 49 -21.16 5.84 -12.73
CA GLU A 49 -20.46 4.64 -12.27
C GLU A 49 -18.96 4.79 -12.46
N VAL A 50 -18.53 5.27 -13.63
CA VAL A 50 -17.12 5.54 -13.94
C VAL A 50 -16.54 6.64 -13.04
N TYR A 51 -17.30 7.67 -12.74
CA TYR A 51 -16.87 8.73 -11.83
C TYR A 51 -16.70 8.22 -10.39
N LEU A 52 -17.66 7.46 -9.86
CA LEU A 52 -17.62 6.97 -8.48
C LEU A 52 -16.58 5.86 -8.25
N THR A 53 -16.18 5.15 -9.31
CA THR A 53 -15.15 4.09 -9.28
C THR A 53 -13.78 4.55 -9.76
N SER A 54 -13.64 5.83 -10.11
CA SER A 54 -12.36 6.44 -10.43
C SER A 54 -11.47 6.51 -9.18
N PRO A 55 -10.16 6.26 -9.30
CA PRO A 55 -9.28 6.31 -8.15
C PRO A 55 -9.09 7.73 -7.63
N ALA A 56 -8.51 7.85 -6.43
CA ALA A 56 -7.90 9.11 -6.04
C ALA A 56 -6.70 9.38 -6.94
N TRP A 57 -6.56 10.64 -7.34
CA TRP A 57 -5.48 11.12 -8.17
C TRP A 57 -4.64 12.09 -7.39
N ARG A 58 -3.38 11.74 -7.18
CA ARG A 58 -2.37 12.65 -6.62
C ARG A 58 -1.87 13.55 -7.75
N PHE A 59 -1.58 14.80 -7.42
CA PHE A 59 -1.10 15.77 -8.39
C PHE A 59 -0.05 16.69 -7.81
N LEU A 60 0.77 17.22 -8.71
CA LEU A 60 1.66 18.34 -8.45
C LEU A 60 1.59 19.30 -9.63
N CYS A 61 1.40 20.59 -9.35
CA CYS A 61 1.35 21.64 -10.34
C CYS A 61 2.43 22.68 -10.08
N ALA A 62 3.18 23.04 -11.12
CA ALA A 62 4.09 24.18 -11.09
C ALA A 62 3.32 25.49 -10.81
N ALA A 63 4.07 26.49 -10.33
CA ALA A 63 3.59 27.86 -10.19
C ALA A 63 2.95 28.37 -11.50
N GLY A 64 1.85 29.10 -11.37
CA GLY A 64 1.07 29.69 -12.46
C GLY A 64 0.05 28.75 -13.10
N VAL A 65 0.00 27.47 -12.74
CA VAL A 65 -1.00 26.51 -13.27
C VAL A 65 -2.30 26.59 -12.50
N ALA A 66 -2.23 26.47 -11.18
CA ALA A 66 -3.36 26.44 -10.27
C ALA A 66 -3.27 27.57 -9.22
N GLY A 67 -2.50 28.63 -9.51
CA GLY A 67 -2.24 29.74 -8.60
C GLY A 67 -0.79 30.21 -8.68
N ALA A 68 -0.46 31.29 -7.98
CA ALA A 68 0.88 31.87 -8.01
C ALA A 68 1.99 30.92 -7.51
N ALA A 69 1.71 30.09 -6.50
CA ALA A 69 2.66 29.13 -5.93
C ALA A 69 2.51 27.73 -6.54
N PRO A 70 3.56 26.89 -6.52
CA PRO A 70 3.41 25.47 -6.83
C PRO A 70 2.52 24.79 -5.78
N VAL A 71 1.75 23.79 -6.20
CA VAL A 71 0.83 23.07 -5.31
C VAL A 71 0.96 21.57 -5.46
N ILE A 72 0.71 20.85 -4.37
CA ILE A 72 0.67 19.40 -4.34
C ILE A 72 -0.57 18.94 -3.58
N GLY A 73 -1.16 17.83 -3.98
CA GLY A 73 -2.35 17.33 -3.31
C GLY A 73 -2.94 16.10 -3.95
N LEU A 74 -4.20 15.85 -3.64
CA LEU A 74 -4.99 14.81 -4.29
C LEU A 74 -6.41 15.30 -4.56
N VAL A 75 -7.01 14.71 -5.58
CA VAL A 75 -8.41 14.88 -5.94
C VAL A 75 -9.07 13.50 -5.98
N ALA A 76 -10.27 13.40 -5.44
CA ALA A 76 -11.04 12.16 -5.43
C ALA A 76 -12.51 12.40 -5.76
N PRO A 77 -13.21 11.41 -6.34
CA PRO A 77 -14.64 11.49 -6.57
C PRO A 77 -15.41 11.79 -5.28
N SER A 78 -16.34 12.73 -5.34
CA SER A 78 -17.21 13.08 -4.22
C SER A 78 -18.60 13.54 -4.70
N VAL A 79 -19.56 13.48 -3.77
CA VAL A 79 -20.96 13.84 -3.96
C VAL A 79 -21.42 14.65 -2.74
N ASP A 80 -22.31 15.64 -2.96
CA ASP A 80 -22.95 16.33 -1.84
C ASP A 80 -24.21 15.62 -1.32
N ARG A 81 -24.75 16.12 -0.22
CA ARG A 81 -26.01 15.65 0.39
C ARG A 81 -27.20 15.63 -0.56
N VAL A 82 -27.18 16.46 -1.61
CA VAL A 82 -28.27 16.63 -2.58
C VAL A 82 -28.01 15.82 -3.86
N GLY A 83 -26.95 15.01 -3.91
CA GLY A 83 -26.61 14.16 -5.05
C GLY A 83 -25.93 14.91 -6.19
N ARG A 84 -25.35 16.10 -5.95
CA ARG A 84 -24.57 16.83 -6.96
C ARG A 84 -23.12 16.36 -6.91
N TYR A 85 -22.63 15.81 -8.01
CA TYR A 85 -21.29 15.26 -8.15
C TYR A 85 -20.26 16.36 -8.44
N PHE A 86 -19.23 16.46 -7.59
CA PHE A 86 -18.06 17.29 -7.81
C PHE A 86 -16.91 16.78 -6.92
N PRO A 87 -15.68 16.66 -7.43
CA PRO A 87 -14.57 16.09 -6.67
C PRO A 87 -14.26 16.83 -5.36
N LEU A 88 -13.72 16.10 -4.39
CA LEU A 88 -13.06 16.69 -3.23
C LEU A 88 -11.56 16.79 -3.53
N THR A 89 -10.99 17.97 -3.32
CA THR A 89 -9.55 18.22 -3.46
C THR A 89 -8.96 18.57 -2.10
N ILE A 90 -7.90 17.87 -1.69
CA ILE A 90 -7.00 18.28 -0.59
C ILE A 90 -5.71 18.78 -1.23
N VAL A 91 -5.22 19.94 -0.83
CA VAL A 91 -4.10 20.62 -1.49
C VAL A 91 -3.25 21.40 -0.50
N ALA A 92 -1.96 21.49 -0.78
CA ALA A 92 -1.01 22.32 -0.05
C ALA A 92 -0.15 23.15 -1.01
N GLU A 93 0.13 24.39 -0.62
CA GLU A 93 1.10 25.25 -1.32
C GLU A 93 2.53 24.88 -0.92
N LEU A 94 3.39 24.73 -1.92
CA LEU A 94 4.81 24.51 -1.79
C LEU A 94 5.57 25.86 -1.88
N PRO A 95 6.81 25.95 -1.36
CA PRO A 95 7.71 27.07 -1.60
C PRO A 95 7.90 27.34 -3.10
N ASP A 96 8.08 28.61 -3.46
CA ASP A 96 8.25 29.04 -4.86
C ASP A 96 9.46 28.38 -5.56
N ASP A 97 10.49 28.02 -4.79
CA ASP A 97 11.72 27.38 -5.24
C ASP A 97 11.74 25.86 -5.03
N ALA A 98 10.60 25.25 -4.68
CA ALA A 98 10.51 23.82 -4.44
C ALA A 98 10.81 23.03 -5.74
N PRO A 99 11.80 22.13 -5.73
CA PRO A 99 12.04 21.26 -6.87
C PRO A 99 10.90 20.25 -7.00
N LEU A 100 10.23 20.21 -8.16
CA LEU A 100 8.92 19.59 -8.28
C LEU A 100 8.98 18.06 -8.15
N LEU A 101 9.90 17.37 -8.84
CA LEU A 101 10.01 15.90 -8.70
C LEU A 101 10.41 15.44 -7.30
N PRO A 102 11.46 16.01 -6.66
CA PRO A 102 11.78 15.67 -5.27
C PRO A 102 10.63 15.95 -4.31
N ALA A 103 9.88 17.04 -4.53
CA ALA A 103 8.72 17.36 -3.70
C ALA A 103 7.61 16.31 -3.84
N ALA A 104 7.36 15.79 -5.05
CA ALA A 104 6.41 14.70 -5.26
C ALA A 104 6.80 13.42 -4.50
N SER A 105 8.08 13.07 -4.52
CA SER A 105 8.59 11.89 -3.80
C SER A 105 8.54 12.07 -2.28
N ALA A 106 9.02 13.20 -1.78
CA ALA A 106 9.07 13.49 -0.34
C ALA A 106 7.69 13.62 0.30
N ALA A 107 6.65 13.92 -0.49
CA ALA A 107 5.29 14.11 0.00
C ALA A 107 4.47 12.82 0.14
N SER A 108 5.04 11.63 -0.09
CA SER A 108 4.29 10.35 -0.04
C SER A 108 3.47 10.22 1.25
N ALA A 109 4.09 10.38 2.42
CA ALA A 109 3.41 10.24 3.70
C ALA A 109 2.25 11.24 3.90
N PHE A 110 2.37 12.44 3.33
CA PHE A 110 1.28 13.43 3.30
C PHE A 110 0.13 12.96 2.42
N LEU A 111 0.43 12.49 1.21
CA LEU A 111 -0.58 12.06 0.23
C LEU A 111 -1.30 10.78 0.69
N ASP A 112 -0.58 9.83 1.28
CA ASP A 112 -1.15 8.59 1.83
C ASP A 112 -2.14 8.90 2.97
N ALA A 113 -1.76 9.80 3.88
CA ALA A 113 -2.62 10.23 4.98
C ALA A 113 -3.83 11.04 4.50
N ALA A 114 -3.65 11.88 3.49
CA ALA A 114 -4.73 12.66 2.88
C ALA A 114 -5.74 11.75 2.15
N GLU A 115 -5.28 10.72 1.45
CA GLU A 115 -6.13 9.77 0.74
C GLU A 115 -6.97 8.94 1.72
N LEU A 116 -6.35 8.43 2.79
CA LEU A 116 -7.05 7.74 3.86
C LEU A 116 -8.14 8.62 4.49
N LEU A 117 -7.83 9.90 4.74
CA LEU A 117 -8.81 10.86 5.25
C LEU A 117 -10.00 11.01 4.30
N VAL A 118 -9.77 11.11 2.99
CA VAL A 118 -10.86 11.20 2.02
C VAL A 118 -11.70 9.92 2.00
N ILE A 119 -11.06 8.75 2.01
CA ILE A 119 -11.75 7.45 2.05
C ILE A 119 -12.68 7.36 3.27
N GLU A 120 -12.17 7.65 4.46
CA GLU A 120 -12.96 7.62 5.70
C GLU A 120 -14.12 8.61 5.66
N THR A 121 -13.88 9.79 5.07
CA THR A 121 -14.88 10.85 4.95
C THR A 121 -16.01 10.44 4.00
N LEU A 122 -15.69 9.76 2.89
CA LEU A 122 -16.67 9.27 1.92
C LEU A 122 -17.44 8.04 2.42
N ALA A 123 -16.87 7.26 3.34
CA ALA A 123 -17.51 6.09 3.93
C ALA A 123 -18.52 6.41 5.06
N THR A 124 -18.57 7.67 5.52
CA THR A 124 -19.39 8.08 6.67
C THR A 124 -20.66 8.81 6.23
N ASP A 125 -21.82 8.38 6.72
CA ASP A 125 -23.13 9.00 6.40
C ASP A 125 -23.30 10.42 6.98
N ASP A 126 -22.61 10.72 8.09
CA ASP A 126 -22.64 12.01 8.77
C ASP A 126 -21.23 12.54 9.05
N VAL A 127 -20.70 13.32 8.10
CA VAL A 127 -19.39 13.97 8.21
C VAL A 127 -19.53 15.25 9.04
N ASP A 128 -18.94 15.24 10.24
CA ASP A 128 -18.70 16.45 11.04
C ASP A 128 -17.63 17.32 10.35
N PHE A 129 -18.05 18.51 9.90
CA PHE A 129 -17.19 19.44 9.20
C PHE A 129 -16.00 19.91 10.01
N ASP A 130 -16.20 20.23 11.29
CA ASP A 130 -15.16 20.81 12.14
C ASP A 130 -14.12 19.74 12.46
N ARG A 131 -14.56 18.48 12.64
CA ARG A 131 -13.67 17.33 12.77
C ARG A 131 -12.87 17.06 11.49
N PHE A 132 -13.53 17.09 10.32
CA PHE A 132 -12.85 16.95 9.04
C PHE A 132 -11.82 18.07 8.83
N ASP A 133 -12.20 19.32 9.08
CA ASP A 133 -11.32 20.49 8.97
C ASP A 133 -10.08 20.38 9.86
N ALA A 134 -10.26 19.95 11.12
CA ALA A 134 -9.17 19.72 12.06
C ALA A 134 -8.21 18.60 11.59
N ARG A 135 -8.74 17.53 11.00
CA ARG A 135 -7.93 16.43 10.45
C ARG A 135 -7.16 16.86 9.21
N VAL A 136 -7.75 17.66 8.32
CA VAL A 136 -7.02 18.22 7.19
C VAL A 136 -5.88 19.12 7.66
N ALA A 137 -6.11 19.96 8.68
CA ALA A 137 -5.05 20.81 9.24
C ALA A 137 -3.90 20.00 9.87
N ALA A 138 -4.18 18.81 10.42
CA ALA A 138 -3.16 17.93 10.98
C ALA A 138 -2.23 17.30 9.93
N LEU A 139 -2.56 17.38 8.65
CA LEU A 139 -1.72 16.89 7.54
C LEU A 139 -0.48 17.77 7.29
N ASP A 140 -0.38 18.95 7.92
CA ASP A 140 0.81 19.82 7.85
C ASP A 140 2.08 19.12 8.35
N GLY A 141 1.96 18.17 9.29
CA GLY A 141 3.08 17.43 9.88
C GLY A 141 3.86 16.61 8.85
N PRO A 142 3.22 15.62 8.19
CA PRO A 142 3.84 14.83 7.11
C PRO A 142 4.44 15.67 5.96
N LEU A 143 3.85 16.83 5.65
CA LEU A 143 4.34 17.72 4.60
C LEU A 143 5.62 18.49 4.97
N SER A 144 5.89 18.67 6.27
CA SER A 144 7.08 19.43 6.72
C SER A 144 8.42 18.81 6.27
N VAL A 145 8.44 17.51 5.96
CA VAL A 145 9.62 16.77 5.45
C VAL A 145 10.04 17.26 4.06
N VAL A 146 9.09 17.73 3.24
CA VAL A 146 9.33 18.25 1.87
C VAL A 146 10.22 19.50 1.87
N SER A 147 10.35 20.20 3.00
CA SER A 147 11.13 21.45 3.10
C SER A 147 12.65 21.24 3.24
N THR A 148 13.14 20.01 3.30
CA THR A 148 14.57 19.73 3.49
C THR A 148 15.10 18.98 2.27
N PRO A 149 15.82 19.63 1.34
CA PRO A 149 16.41 18.92 0.21
C PRO A 149 17.38 17.86 0.73
N ALA A 150 17.16 16.60 0.35
CA ALA A 150 18.12 15.54 0.61
C ALA A 150 19.30 15.67 -0.39
N GLY A 151 20.14 16.70 -0.22
CA GLY A 151 21.33 16.90 -1.06
C GLY A 151 21.77 18.36 -1.19
N LEU A 152 22.98 18.55 -1.74
CA LEU A 152 23.47 19.88 -2.10
C LEU A 152 22.65 20.43 -3.28
N PRO A 153 22.03 21.62 -3.15
CA PRO A 153 21.28 22.22 -4.26
C PRO A 153 22.25 22.59 -5.39
N LEU A 154 21.91 22.22 -6.63
CA LEU A 154 22.68 22.68 -7.78
C LEU A 154 22.40 24.17 -8.04
N ASP A 155 23.40 24.84 -8.61
CA ASP A 155 23.26 26.24 -9.04
C ASP A 155 22.15 26.38 -10.11
N PRO A 156 21.28 27.41 -10.03
CA PRO A 156 20.30 27.70 -11.08
C PRO A 156 20.87 27.80 -12.51
N GLU A 157 22.15 28.19 -12.67
CA GLU A 157 22.82 28.25 -13.99
C GLU A 157 22.92 26.89 -14.69
N VAL A 158 22.79 25.78 -13.94
CA VAL A 158 22.83 24.41 -14.51
C VAL A 158 21.74 24.18 -15.56
N THR A 159 20.58 24.81 -15.43
CA THR A 159 19.49 24.67 -16.42
C THR A 159 19.91 25.17 -17.81
N ALA A 160 20.72 26.24 -17.89
CA ALA A 160 21.20 26.77 -19.16
C ALA A 160 22.16 25.78 -19.86
N ILE A 161 22.94 25.02 -19.07
CA ILE A 161 23.86 23.99 -19.56
C ILE A 161 23.08 22.78 -20.11
N LEU A 162 21.94 22.45 -19.53
CA LEU A 162 21.08 21.33 -19.94
C LEU A 162 20.34 21.56 -21.27
N THR A 163 20.11 22.82 -21.64
CA THR A 163 19.39 23.18 -22.87
C THR A 163 20.29 23.32 -24.11
N ASP A 164 21.61 23.26 -23.93
CA ASP A 164 22.58 23.48 -25.01
C ASP A 164 23.08 22.15 -25.64
N THR A 165 23.81 22.25 -26.76
CA THR A 165 24.43 21.10 -27.45
C THR A 165 25.17 20.19 -26.44
N PRO A 166 25.11 18.85 -26.50
CA PRO A 166 25.69 17.97 -25.47
C PRO A 166 27.20 18.21 -25.31
N GLN A 167 27.56 18.98 -24.28
CA GLN A 167 28.93 19.23 -23.85
C GLN A 167 29.25 18.35 -22.64
N PRO A 168 30.52 18.01 -22.38
CA PRO A 168 30.90 17.35 -21.14
C PRO A 168 30.81 18.34 -19.95
N TRP A 169 30.23 17.88 -18.85
CA TRP A 169 30.00 18.67 -17.63
C TRP A 169 30.57 17.95 -16.40
N GLN A 170 30.85 18.72 -15.35
CA GLN A 170 31.33 18.21 -14.05
C GLN A 170 30.52 18.88 -12.94
N VAL A 171 29.91 18.08 -12.07
CA VAL A 171 29.25 18.56 -10.85
C VAL A 171 30.07 18.12 -9.64
N PRO A 172 30.60 19.04 -8.81
CA PRO A 172 31.23 18.68 -7.55
C PRO A 172 30.18 18.20 -6.54
N ILE A 173 30.14 16.90 -6.24
CA ILE A 173 29.09 16.28 -5.42
C ILE A 173 29.39 16.19 -3.91
N SER A 174 30.56 16.64 -3.46
CA SER A 174 31.09 16.56 -2.08
C SER A 174 31.21 15.15 -1.47
N ALA A 175 30.23 14.26 -1.69
CA ALA A 175 30.18 12.87 -1.27
C ALA A 175 29.46 12.03 -2.34
N SER A 176 29.80 10.75 -2.46
CA SER A 176 29.16 9.83 -3.41
C SER A 176 27.69 9.60 -3.12
N ALA A 177 27.26 9.74 -1.85
CA ALA A 177 25.86 9.61 -1.46
C ALA A 177 24.94 10.64 -2.14
N HIS A 178 25.46 11.75 -2.68
CA HIS A 178 24.63 12.77 -3.33
C HIS A 178 24.39 12.50 -4.82
N VAL A 179 24.97 11.44 -5.41
CA VAL A 179 24.82 11.16 -6.84
C VAL A 179 23.34 11.08 -7.25
N GLY A 180 22.51 10.35 -6.48
CA GLY A 180 21.08 10.23 -6.74
C GLY A 180 20.37 11.59 -6.76
N SER A 181 20.54 12.36 -5.67
CA SER A 181 19.95 13.71 -5.54
C SER A 181 20.36 14.67 -6.67
N VAL A 182 21.60 14.54 -7.18
CA VAL A 182 22.10 15.37 -8.28
C VAL A 182 21.40 15.00 -9.58
N PHE A 183 21.29 13.71 -9.90
CA PHE A 183 20.58 13.28 -11.10
C PHE A 183 19.08 13.58 -11.02
N GLU A 184 18.45 13.39 -9.86
CA GLU A 184 17.06 13.74 -9.64
C GLU A 184 16.81 15.25 -9.87
N GLN A 185 17.67 16.11 -9.33
CA GLN A 185 17.60 17.56 -9.56
C GLN A 185 17.81 17.94 -11.04
N LEU A 186 18.71 17.25 -11.76
CA LEU A 186 18.94 17.51 -13.18
C LEU A 186 17.75 17.07 -14.03
N VAL A 187 17.18 15.90 -13.76
CA VAL A 187 15.98 15.40 -14.44
C VAL A 187 14.78 16.31 -14.14
N SER A 188 14.59 16.75 -12.88
CA SER A 188 13.54 17.69 -12.50
C SER A 188 13.64 18.97 -13.34
N ARG A 189 14.83 19.61 -13.35
CA ARG A 189 15.05 20.83 -14.13
C ARG A 189 14.84 20.63 -15.64
N GLN A 190 15.26 19.49 -16.19
CA GLN A 190 15.07 19.20 -17.61
C GLN A 190 13.59 19.02 -17.96
N LEU A 191 12.82 18.30 -17.13
CA LEU A 191 11.39 18.14 -17.33
C LEU A 191 10.65 19.47 -17.13
N GLU A 192 11.01 20.25 -16.11
CA GLU A 192 10.46 21.59 -15.89
C GLU A 192 10.70 22.51 -17.08
N ALA A 193 11.89 22.47 -17.70
CA ALA A 193 12.19 23.23 -18.90
C ALA A 193 11.42 22.74 -20.15
N GLN A 194 11.29 21.42 -20.32
CA GLN A 194 10.63 20.82 -21.48
C GLN A 194 9.10 20.91 -21.43
N TYR A 195 8.52 20.84 -20.23
CA TYR A 195 7.08 20.79 -19.99
C TYR A 195 6.54 22.03 -19.27
N ALA A 196 7.23 23.18 -19.36
CA ALA A 196 6.80 24.41 -18.68
C ALA A 196 5.40 24.89 -19.14
N PRO A 197 4.44 25.13 -18.22
CA PRO A 197 4.50 24.84 -16.79
C PRO A 197 4.22 23.37 -16.48
N LEU A 198 5.12 22.73 -15.72
CA LEU A 198 5.10 21.29 -15.47
C LEU A 198 3.91 20.88 -14.58
N VAL A 199 3.21 19.83 -14.97
CA VAL A 199 2.18 19.17 -14.15
C VAL A 199 2.42 17.66 -14.14
N LEU A 200 2.28 17.08 -12.95
CA LEU A 200 2.39 15.65 -12.69
C LEU A 200 1.09 15.13 -12.09
N TRP A 201 0.69 13.93 -12.49
CA TRP A 201 -0.41 13.19 -11.88
C TRP A 201 0.00 11.74 -11.65
N TRP A 202 -0.44 11.13 -10.57
CA TRP A 202 -0.24 9.70 -10.36
C TRP A 202 -1.32 9.09 -9.48
N THR A 203 -1.47 7.77 -9.59
CA THR A 203 -2.46 7.00 -8.85
C THR A 203 -1.98 5.57 -8.64
N ASP A 204 -2.43 4.96 -7.54
CA ASP A 204 -2.25 3.52 -7.29
C ASP A 204 -3.29 2.69 -8.06
N GLY A 205 -4.20 3.35 -8.79
CA GLY A 205 -5.14 2.72 -9.72
C GLY A 205 -6.49 2.37 -9.11
N SER A 206 -7.35 1.79 -9.95
CA SER A 206 -8.67 1.26 -9.62
C SER A 206 -8.99 0.04 -10.49
N SER A 207 -10.22 -0.48 -10.43
CA SER A 207 -10.66 -1.57 -11.30
C SER A 207 -10.58 -1.26 -12.80
N LEU A 208 -10.59 0.01 -13.19
CA LEU A 208 -10.55 0.45 -14.60
C LEU A 208 -9.21 1.08 -15.00
N ILE A 209 -8.36 1.42 -14.03
CA ILE A 209 -7.12 2.17 -14.24
C ILE A 209 -5.98 1.44 -13.54
N GLU A 210 -5.00 1.01 -14.31
CA GLU A 210 -3.74 0.50 -13.75
C GLU A 210 -2.97 1.61 -13.01
N PRO A 211 -2.12 1.27 -12.02
CA PRO A 211 -1.20 2.22 -11.41
C PRO A 211 -0.45 3.01 -12.48
N SER A 212 -0.55 4.33 -12.43
CA SER A 212 -0.17 5.19 -13.55
C SER A 212 0.47 6.49 -13.07
N CYS A 213 1.39 7.01 -13.87
CA CYS A 213 1.95 8.36 -13.73
C CYS A 213 1.82 9.11 -15.07
N LEU A 214 1.42 10.37 -15.00
CA LEU A 214 1.16 11.24 -16.14
C LEU A 214 2.01 12.51 -16.03
N LEU A 215 2.55 12.90 -17.18
CA LEU A 215 3.43 14.07 -17.34
C LEU A 215 2.88 14.95 -18.46
N LEU A 216 2.67 16.24 -18.19
CA LEU A 216 2.16 17.18 -19.16
C LEU A 216 2.55 18.63 -18.86
N ALA A 217 2.36 19.50 -19.86
CA ALA A 217 2.50 20.95 -19.72
C ALA A 217 1.12 21.57 -19.51
N GLY A 218 0.88 22.13 -18.32
CA GLY A 218 -0.43 22.63 -17.88
C GLY A 218 -1.40 21.52 -17.47
N LEU A 219 -2.65 21.90 -17.17
CA LEU A 219 -3.69 20.92 -16.80
C LEU A 219 -4.18 20.14 -18.03
N PRO A 220 -4.64 18.88 -17.85
CA PRO A 220 -5.23 18.11 -18.94
C PRO A 220 -6.41 18.86 -19.56
N ALA A 221 -6.53 18.82 -20.89
CA ALA A 221 -7.74 19.33 -21.54
C ALA A 221 -8.96 18.51 -21.08
N PRO A 222 -10.18 19.10 -21.07
CA PRO A 222 -11.40 18.40 -20.65
C PRO A 222 -11.62 17.03 -21.31
N GLU A 223 -11.27 16.90 -22.59
CA GLU A 223 -11.40 15.64 -23.35
C GLU A 223 -10.35 14.59 -22.94
N GLN A 224 -9.19 15.04 -22.44
CA GLN A 224 -8.13 14.17 -21.94
C GLN A 224 -8.44 13.66 -20.54
N TYR A 225 -9.19 14.43 -19.74
CA TYR A 225 -9.55 14.11 -18.36
C TYR A 225 -10.37 12.82 -18.26
N THR A 226 -11.19 12.48 -19.26
CA THR A 226 -11.97 11.24 -19.23
C THR A 226 -11.08 10.00 -19.05
N ALA A 227 -9.84 10.02 -19.54
CA ALA A 227 -8.90 8.91 -19.33
C ALA A 227 -8.54 8.70 -17.86
N LEU A 228 -8.48 9.77 -17.06
CA LEU A 228 -8.25 9.68 -15.61
C LEU A 228 -9.45 9.02 -14.89
N LEU A 229 -10.60 8.88 -15.54
CA LEU A 229 -11.75 8.18 -14.98
C LEU A 229 -11.86 6.72 -15.45
N LYS A 230 -11.47 6.39 -16.69
CA LYS A 230 -11.71 5.05 -17.29
C LYS A 230 -10.51 4.36 -17.96
N GLY A 231 -9.31 4.93 -17.89
CA GLY A 231 -8.09 4.30 -18.45
C GLY A 231 -7.98 4.25 -19.99
N ASN A 232 -8.90 4.88 -20.74
CA ASN A 232 -8.85 4.93 -22.22
C ASN A 232 -7.80 5.93 -22.74
N TRP A 233 -6.54 5.73 -22.38
CA TRP A 233 -5.44 6.66 -22.60
C TRP A 233 -5.34 7.14 -24.06
N SER A 234 -5.12 6.20 -24.99
CA SER A 234 -4.93 6.53 -26.41
C SER A 234 -6.15 7.17 -27.06
N GLY A 235 -7.36 6.73 -26.68
CA GLY A 235 -8.61 7.29 -27.16
C GLY A 235 -8.85 8.73 -26.70
N CYS A 236 -8.26 9.12 -25.58
CA CYS A 236 -8.30 10.47 -25.03
C CYS A 236 -7.03 11.28 -25.35
N GLY A 237 -6.26 10.89 -26.37
CA GLY A 237 -5.10 11.65 -26.85
C GLY A 237 -3.83 11.51 -26.02
N TRP A 238 -3.77 10.56 -25.09
CA TRP A 238 -2.55 10.22 -24.35
C TRP A 238 -1.65 9.30 -25.14
N ARG A 239 -0.33 9.42 -24.92
CA ARG A 239 0.67 8.52 -25.47
C ARG A 239 1.17 7.60 -24.36
N SER A 240 0.71 6.36 -24.36
CA SER A 240 1.14 5.35 -23.39
C SER A 240 2.51 4.79 -23.77
N VAL A 241 3.34 4.57 -22.74
CA VAL A 241 4.59 3.83 -22.85
C VAL A 241 4.35 2.46 -22.25
N ALA A 242 4.64 1.39 -23.00
CA ALA A 242 4.51 0.05 -22.47
C ALA A 242 5.59 -0.20 -21.41
N MET A 243 5.18 -0.50 -20.17
CA MET A 243 6.03 -1.15 -19.20
C MET A 243 6.32 -2.58 -19.68
N HIS A 244 7.55 -3.07 -19.50
CA HIS A 244 7.86 -4.48 -19.77
C HIS A 244 7.48 -5.32 -18.54
N PRO A 245 6.36 -6.06 -18.55
CA PRO A 245 5.81 -6.70 -17.34
C PRO A 245 6.66 -7.85 -16.79
N ASN A 246 7.66 -8.31 -17.57
CA ASN A 246 8.57 -9.41 -17.22
C ASN A 246 10.06 -8.99 -17.23
N ALA A 247 10.36 -7.70 -17.30
CA ALA A 247 11.70 -7.28 -16.93
C ALA A 247 11.77 -7.41 -15.40
N PRO A 248 12.70 -8.21 -14.80
CA PRO A 248 12.99 -8.04 -13.38
C PRO A 248 13.23 -6.55 -13.20
N ALA A 249 12.58 -5.92 -12.21
CA ALA A 249 12.83 -4.52 -11.91
C ALA A 249 14.36 -4.39 -11.84
N VAL A 250 14.95 -3.75 -12.85
CA VAL A 250 16.38 -3.44 -12.82
C VAL A 250 16.45 -2.26 -11.89
N LEU A 251 16.40 -2.57 -10.60
CA LEU A 251 16.78 -1.67 -9.54
C LEU A 251 18.26 -1.39 -9.81
N PHE A 252 18.53 -0.28 -10.49
CA PHE A 252 19.80 0.38 -10.28
C PHE A 252 19.76 0.81 -8.81
N ASP A 253 20.45 0.05 -7.99
CA ASP A 253 20.78 0.37 -6.60
C ASP A 253 21.51 1.71 -6.59
N VAL A 254 20.75 2.81 -6.59
CA VAL A 254 21.26 4.13 -6.29
C VAL A 254 21.30 4.22 -4.77
N ALA A 255 22.26 3.50 -4.20
CA ALA A 255 22.74 3.73 -2.85
C ALA A 255 23.21 5.19 -2.77
N GLY A 256 22.36 6.06 -2.24
CA GLY A 256 22.64 7.49 -2.25
C GLY A 256 21.56 8.37 -1.63
N THR A 257 21.32 8.18 -0.32
CA THR A 257 21.13 9.25 0.68
C THR A 257 21.58 8.68 2.04
N ALA A 258 22.13 9.56 2.87
CA ALA A 258 23.12 9.23 3.90
C ALA A 258 22.59 8.49 5.15
N ASP A 259 23.44 7.58 5.64
CA ASP A 259 23.63 7.13 7.03
C ASP A 259 22.39 6.85 7.88
N GLU A 260 21.66 5.80 7.53
CA GLU A 260 21.28 4.76 8.50
C GLU A 260 21.66 3.43 7.83
N PRO A 261 22.44 2.54 8.48
CA PRO A 261 22.87 1.31 7.84
C PRO A 261 21.62 0.50 7.49
N VAL A 262 21.37 0.30 6.20
CA VAL A 262 20.63 -0.87 5.73
C VAL A 262 21.35 -2.05 6.36
N GLU A 263 20.72 -2.74 7.31
CA GLU A 263 21.23 -4.00 7.81
C GLU A 263 21.29 -4.93 6.60
N ALA A 264 22.46 -4.96 5.94
CA ALA A 264 22.79 -6.03 5.02
C ALA A 264 22.43 -7.34 5.73
N PHE A 265 21.87 -8.31 5.01
CA PHE A 265 21.67 -9.67 5.50
C PHE A 265 23.04 -10.24 5.93
N GLN A 266 23.53 -9.88 7.11
CA GLN A 266 24.84 -10.27 7.57
C GLN A 266 24.72 -11.68 8.11
N GLY A 267 25.16 -12.63 7.29
CA GLY A 267 25.45 -14.01 7.68
C GLY A 267 24.24 -14.87 7.99
N ILE A 268 23.01 -14.46 7.66
CA ILE A 268 21.86 -15.37 7.65
C ILE A 268 21.13 -15.25 6.31
N THR A 269 21.00 -16.39 5.62
CA THR A 269 20.21 -16.58 4.41
C THR A 269 19.03 -17.48 4.72
N PHE A 270 17.93 -17.30 3.98
CA PHE A 270 16.70 -18.05 4.20
C PHE A 270 16.42 -18.99 3.05
N ARG A 271 15.94 -20.19 3.37
CA ARG A 271 15.36 -21.13 2.41
C ARG A 271 13.98 -21.51 2.87
N SER A 272 13.05 -21.62 1.95
CA SER A 272 11.67 -21.92 2.29
C SER A 272 11.02 -22.85 1.29
N ALA A 273 9.93 -23.45 1.75
CA ALA A 273 8.98 -24.14 0.93
C ALA A 273 7.58 -23.91 1.51
N SER A 274 6.57 -23.98 0.65
CA SER A 274 5.19 -23.82 1.03
C SER A 274 4.29 -24.80 0.27
N ALA A 275 3.14 -25.10 0.86
CA ALA A 275 2.07 -25.84 0.20
C ALA A 275 0.72 -25.48 0.83
N SER A 276 -0.32 -25.58 0.01
CA SER A 276 -1.72 -25.43 0.42
C SER A 276 -2.56 -26.55 -0.22
N ASP A 277 -3.50 -27.09 0.54
CA ASP A 277 -4.45 -28.09 0.08
C ASP A 277 -5.86 -27.76 0.60
N MET A 278 -6.87 -28.00 -0.23
CA MET A 278 -8.28 -27.75 0.10
C MET A 278 -8.79 -28.64 1.25
N GLY A 279 -8.09 -29.74 1.55
CA GLY A 279 -8.50 -30.72 2.54
C GLY A 279 -9.50 -31.73 1.97
N ARG A 280 -10.26 -32.40 2.84
CA ARG A 280 -11.18 -33.47 2.44
C ARG A 280 -12.65 -33.09 2.47
N VAL A 281 -13.00 -31.99 3.15
CA VAL A 281 -14.39 -31.63 3.46
C VAL A 281 -14.84 -30.36 2.76
N ARG A 282 -13.99 -29.32 2.69
CA ARG A 282 -14.29 -28.06 2.01
C ARG A 282 -14.37 -28.24 0.49
N THR A 283 -15.18 -27.42 -0.17
CA THR A 283 -15.37 -27.40 -1.63
C THR A 283 -14.55 -26.33 -2.32
N ASN A 284 -13.97 -25.40 -1.56
CA ASN A 284 -13.07 -24.37 -2.03
C ASN A 284 -11.88 -24.24 -1.06
N ASN A 285 -10.76 -23.74 -1.58
CA ASN A 285 -9.61 -23.38 -0.77
C ASN A 285 -9.61 -21.87 -0.52
N GLU A 286 -9.94 -21.47 0.70
CA GLU A 286 -10.00 -20.08 1.15
C GLU A 286 -8.68 -19.64 1.81
N ASP A 287 -7.69 -20.53 1.92
CA ASP A 287 -6.34 -20.16 2.35
C ASP A 287 -5.52 -19.56 1.19
N SER A 288 -4.67 -18.59 1.54
CA SER A 288 -3.66 -17.99 0.67
C SER A 288 -2.31 -17.90 1.39
N PHE A 289 -1.21 -17.87 0.63
CA PHE A 289 0.13 -17.69 1.20
C PHE A 289 1.06 -16.88 0.30
N VAL A 290 2.11 -16.33 0.92
CA VAL A 290 3.26 -15.70 0.24
C VAL A 290 4.54 -16.40 0.68
N ASP A 291 5.38 -16.78 -0.27
CA ASP A 291 6.71 -17.36 -0.03
C ASP A 291 7.77 -16.59 -0.83
N ARG A 292 8.40 -15.58 -0.20
CA ARG A 292 9.39 -14.70 -0.82
C ARG A 292 10.69 -14.66 -0.01
N PRO A 293 11.53 -15.71 -0.06
CA PRO A 293 12.79 -15.76 0.69
C PRO A 293 13.77 -14.65 0.27
N GLU A 294 13.71 -14.17 -0.97
CA GLU A 294 14.51 -13.06 -1.47
C GLU A 294 14.11 -11.71 -0.85
N ALA A 295 12.85 -11.55 -0.45
CA ALA A 295 12.37 -10.38 0.29
C ALA A 295 12.46 -10.57 1.80
N GLY A 296 12.72 -11.79 2.28
CA GLY A 296 12.62 -12.14 3.69
C GLY A 296 11.19 -12.04 4.22
N LEU A 297 10.20 -12.39 3.40
CA LEU A 297 8.78 -12.24 3.73
C LEU A 297 8.01 -13.55 3.45
N TRP A 298 7.29 -14.02 4.46
CA TRP A 298 6.41 -15.18 4.37
C TRP A 298 5.08 -14.87 5.05
N VAL A 299 3.98 -15.31 4.45
CA VAL A 299 2.63 -15.01 4.93
C VAL A 299 1.75 -16.24 4.77
N VAL A 300 0.88 -16.48 5.74
CA VAL A 300 -0.29 -17.38 5.62
C VAL A 300 -1.53 -16.59 6.03
N ALA A 301 -2.58 -16.68 5.23
CA ALA A 301 -3.86 -16.04 5.47
C ALA A 301 -4.98 -17.07 5.26
N ASP A 302 -5.82 -17.24 6.28
CA ASP A 302 -6.98 -18.15 6.24
C ASP A 302 -8.25 -17.31 6.06
N GLY A 303 -8.96 -17.53 4.95
CA GLY A 303 -10.13 -16.79 4.56
C GLY A 303 -11.42 -17.31 5.21
N MET A 304 -12.26 -16.42 5.70
CA MET A 304 -13.55 -16.75 6.30
C MET A 304 -14.68 -15.85 5.79
N GLY A 305 -15.88 -16.40 5.58
CA GLY A 305 -17.05 -15.63 5.17
C GLY A 305 -18.25 -16.48 4.78
N GLY A 306 -19.41 -15.85 4.60
CA GLY A 306 -20.60 -16.50 4.04
C GLY A 306 -20.57 -16.51 2.49
N HIS A 307 -21.01 -17.61 1.88
CA HIS A 307 -21.09 -17.81 0.42
C HIS A 307 -19.76 -17.65 -0.35
N GLU A 308 -18.72 -18.41 0.01
CA GLU A 308 -17.49 -18.60 -0.82
C GLU A 308 -16.77 -17.28 -1.15
N ARG A 309 -16.49 -16.45 -0.13
CA ARG A 309 -15.74 -15.19 -0.27
C ARG A 309 -14.48 -15.12 0.59
N GLY A 310 -14.17 -16.19 1.34
CA GLY A 310 -12.95 -16.24 2.13
C GLY A 310 -11.70 -16.15 1.25
N GLU A 311 -11.71 -16.78 0.05
CA GLU A 311 -10.54 -16.73 -0.84
C GLU A 311 -10.23 -15.31 -1.33
N VAL A 312 -11.26 -14.46 -1.47
CA VAL A 312 -11.07 -13.06 -1.87
C VAL A 312 -10.38 -12.29 -0.75
N ALA A 313 -10.81 -12.49 0.49
CA ALA A 313 -10.23 -11.80 1.64
C ALA A 313 -8.78 -12.23 1.91
N SER A 314 -8.50 -13.54 1.90
CA SER A 314 -7.13 -14.04 2.10
C SER A 314 -6.20 -13.70 0.92
N GLY A 315 -6.74 -13.72 -0.30
CA GLY A 315 -6.04 -13.29 -1.51
C GLY A 315 -5.61 -11.82 -1.42
N LEU A 316 -6.52 -10.91 -1.04
CA LEU A 316 -6.20 -9.49 -0.88
C LEU A 316 -5.12 -9.23 0.19
N VAL A 317 -5.13 -9.98 1.29
CA VAL A 317 -4.07 -9.91 2.32
C VAL A 317 -2.72 -10.33 1.72
N CYS A 318 -2.69 -11.44 0.99
CA CYS A 318 -1.47 -11.95 0.38
C CYS A 318 -0.97 -11.03 -0.73
N ASP A 319 -1.82 -10.53 -1.61
CA ASP A 319 -1.45 -9.62 -2.71
C ASP A 319 -0.83 -8.33 -2.16
N ALA A 320 -1.45 -7.73 -1.14
CA ALA A 320 -0.96 -6.50 -0.51
C ALA A 320 0.47 -6.67 0.07
N LEU A 321 0.78 -7.86 0.58
CA LEU A 321 2.10 -8.20 1.14
C LEU A 321 3.06 -8.77 0.09
N ALA A 322 2.57 -9.42 -0.96
CA ALA A 322 3.39 -9.93 -2.06
C ALA A 322 4.04 -8.79 -2.84
N ASP A 323 3.34 -7.68 -3.04
CA ASP A 323 3.87 -6.47 -3.70
C ASP A 323 4.72 -5.58 -2.78
N PHE A 324 4.80 -5.91 -1.49
CA PHE A 324 5.60 -5.16 -0.54
C PHE A 324 7.10 -5.47 -0.73
N GLN A 325 7.89 -4.42 -0.97
CA GLN A 325 9.34 -4.47 -0.81
C GLN A 325 9.66 -3.88 0.56
N PRO A 326 10.17 -4.67 1.52
CA PRO A 326 10.52 -4.17 2.85
C PRO A 326 11.84 -3.39 2.83
N ASP A 327 11.92 -2.37 1.98
CA ASP A 327 13.10 -1.51 1.83
C ASP A 327 13.24 -0.58 3.05
N GLY A 328 14.48 -0.28 3.43
CA GLY A 328 14.78 0.55 4.61
C GLY A 328 15.11 -0.25 5.86
N LEU A 329 14.95 0.40 7.02
CA LEU A 329 15.26 -0.21 8.33
C LEU A 329 14.22 -1.26 8.72
N PHE A 330 14.62 -2.26 9.51
CA PHE A 330 13.73 -3.33 9.95
C PHE A 330 12.44 -2.79 10.59
N ASP A 331 12.52 -1.81 11.50
CA ASP A 331 11.35 -1.25 12.17
C ASP A 331 10.39 -0.54 11.17
N GLN A 332 10.94 0.08 10.11
CA GLN A 332 10.16 0.70 9.04
C GLN A 332 9.48 -0.36 8.17
N ALA A 333 10.18 -1.44 7.86
CA ALA A 333 9.62 -2.57 7.12
C ALA A 333 8.46 -3.23 7.89
N VAL A 334 8.59 -3.39 9.21
CA VAL A 334 7.52 -3.89 10.08
C VAL A 334 6.33 -2.94 10.08
N ALA A 335 6.57 -1.64 10.27
CA ALA A 335 5.50 -0.63 10.23
C ALA A 335 4.76 -0.60 8.89
N GLY A 336 5.49 -0.69 7.77
CA GLY A 336 4.91 -0.76 6.42
C GLY A 336 4.04 -2.01 6.20
N ALA A 337 4.47 -3.17 6.70
CA ALA A 337 3.68 -4.39 6.65
C ALA A 337 2.37 -4.26 7.45
N VAL A 338 2.42 -3.69 8.67
CA VAL A 338 1.22 -3.42 9.48
C VAL A 338 0.25 -2.49 8.75
N GLN A 339 0.77 -1.41 8.14
CA GLN A 339 -0.05 -0.45 7.41
C GLN A 339 -0.76 -1.10 6.21
N ARG A 340 -0.07 -1.96 5.46
CA ARG A 340 -0.68 -2.71 4.34
C ARG A 340 -1.79 -3.64 4.80
N ILE A 341 -1.59 -4.38 5.88
CA ILE A 341 -2.62 -5.25 6.48
C ILE A 341 -3.85 -4.41 6.88
N ARG A 342 -3.65 -3.24 7.48
CA ARG A 342 -4.74 -2.32 7.84
C ARG A 342 -5.45 -1.74 6.61
N ALA A 343 -4.72 -1.40 5.54
CA ALA A 343 -5.34 -0.94 4.30
C ALA A 343 -6.26 -2.01 3.68
N VAL A 344 -5.86 -3.29 3.75
CA VAL A 344 -6.72 -4.41 3.34
C VAL A 344 -7.95 -4.53 4.25
N ASN A 345 -7.79 -4.38 5.57
CA ASN A 345 -8.92 -4.36 6.51
C ASN A 345 -9.95 -3.30 6.12
N ASP A 346 -9.51 -2.07 5.88
CA ASP A 346 -10.39 -0.95 5.52
C ASP A 346 -11.04 -1.17 4.14
N HIS A 347 -10.34 -1.84 3.22
CA HIS A 347 -10.90 -2.23 1.94
C HIS A 347 -12.03 -3.27 2.10
N LEU A 348 -11.80 -4.35 2.85
CA LEU A 348 -12.80 -5.39 3.08
C LEU A 348 -14.03 -4.88 3.84
N LEU A 349 -13.83 -4.00 4.83
CA LEU A 349 -14.95 -3.37 5.54
C LEU A 349 -15.79 -2.48 4.62
N ARG A 350 -15.16 -1.72 3.72
CA ARG A 350 -15.89 -0.92 2.71
C ARG A 350 -16.68 -1.82 1.77
N MET A 351 -16.11 -2.93 1.32
CA MET A 351 -16.83 -3.90 0.48
C MET A 351 -18.07 -4.45 1.19
N ALA A 352 -17.97 -4.77 2.49
CA ALA A 352 -19.09 -5.29 3.29
C ALA A 352 -20.25 -4.30 3.46
N THR A 353 -20.04 -3.00 3.26
CA THR A 353 -21.11 -1.97 3.30
C THR A 353 -21.91 -1.84 2.00
N GLN A 354 -21.48 -2.50 0.91
CA GLN A 354 -22.16 -2.37 -0.38
C GLN A 354 -23.37 -3.33 -0.47
N PRO A 355 -24.55 -2.88 -0.95
CA PRO A 355 -25.78 -3.69 -0.95
C PRO A 355 -25.66 -5.03 -1.69
N ASP A 356 -24.93 -5.03 -2.81
CA ASP A 356 -24.72 -6.20 -3.68
C ASP A 356 -23.56 -7.12 -3.20
N LEU A 357 -22.76 -6.65 -2.22
CA LEU A 357 -21.63 -7.36 -1.63
C LEU A 357 -21.78 -7.57 -0.12
N SER A 358 -23.01 -7.49 0.40
CA SER A 358 -23.36 -7.41 1.82
C SER A 358 -22.98 -8.62 2.71
N ASP A 359 -22.42 -9.69 2.13
CA ASP A 359 -21.85 -10.79 2.92
C ASP A 359 -20.45 -10.40 3.41
N ALA A 360 -20.32 -10.28 4.74
CA ALA A 360 -19.04 -10.01 5.38
C ALA A 360 -18.04 -11.12 5.07
N SER A 361 -16.88 -10.73 4.55
CA SER A 361 -15.72 -11.59 4.35
C SER A 361 -14.56 -11.03 5.15
N GLY A 362 -13.74 -11.92 5.68
CA GLY A 362 -12.58 -11.58 6.48
C GLY A 362 -11.50 -12.63 6.31
N SER A 363 -10.33 -12.35 6.85
CA SER A 363 -9.23 -13.29 6.82
C SER A 363 -8.35 -13.15 8.04
N THR A 364 -7.81 -14.27 8.52
CA THR A 364 -6.68 -14.23 9.43
C THR A 364 -5.43 -13.79 8.68
N VAL A 365 -4.40 -13.38 9.41
CA VAL A 365 -3.07 -13.20 8.84
C VAL A 365 -2.05 -13.60 9.87
N VAL A 366 -1.03 -14.36 9.43
CA VAL A 366 0.24 -14.50 10.14
C VAL A 366 1.36 -14.28 9.13
N ALA A 367 2.31 -13.42 9.49
CA ALA A 367 3.44 -13.08 8.64
C ALA A 367 4.75 -13.16 9.42
N LEU A 368 5.81 -13.59 8.75
CA LEU A 368 7.19 -13.55 9.19
C LEU A 368 7.94 -12.62 8.26
N LEU A 369 8.51 -11.54 8.81
CA LEU A 369 9.38 -10.61 8.11
C LEU A 369 10.77 -10.69 8.73
N ALA A 370 11.77 -11.13 7.97
CA ALA A 370 13.14 -11.32 8.46
C ALA A 370 14.15 -10.47 7.67
N ARG A 371 15.05 -9.82 8.41
CA ARG A 371 16.18 -9.02 7.90
C ARG A 371 17.42 -9.37 8.73
N GLY A 372 18.41 -10.00 8.11
CA GLY A 372 19.63 -10.44 8.79
C GLY A 372 19.34 -11.29 10.02
N THR A 373 19.74 -10.81 11.20
CA THR A 373 19.56 -11.50 12.48
C THR A 373 18.30 -11.08 13.24
N ARG A 374 17.39 -10.31 12.63
CA ARG A 374 16.12 -9.88 13.23
C ARG A 374 14.95 -10.42 12.42
N ALA A 375 13.87 -10.79 13.11
CA ALA A 375 12.60 -11.14 12.51
C ALA A 375 11.44 -10.54 13.29
N ALA A 376 10.37 -10.18 12.59
CA ALA A 376 9.11 -9.77 13.16
C ALA A 376 8.05 -10.77 12.75
N VAL A 377 7.28 -11.19 13.75
CA VAL A 377 6.05 -11.93 13.58
C VAL A 377 4.90 -10.94 13.68
N LEU A 378 4.04 -10.91 12.67
CA LEU A 378 2.82 -10.10 12.66
C LEU A 378 1.62 -11.01 12.56
N TRP A 379 0.57 -10.80 13.36
CA TRP A 379 -0.64 -11.62 13.23
C TRP A 379 -1.94 -10.95 13.67
N ALA A 380 -3.02 -11.41 13.08
CA ALA A 380 -4.38 -11.20 13.53
C ALA A 380 -5.24 -12.43 13.15
N GLY A 381 -5.59 -13.26 14.14
CA GLY A 381 -6.39 -14.46 13.94
C GLY A 381 -5.82 -15.62 14.77
N ASP A 382 -6.17 -16.82 14.37
CA ASP A 382 -5.72 -18.10 14.94
C ASP A 382 -4.81 -18.90 14.00
N SER A 383 -4.46 -18.37 12.82
CA SER A 383 -3.27 -18.81 12.10
C SER A 383 -2.01 -18.59 12.95
N ARG A 384 -1.07 -19.53 12.89
CA ARG A 384 0.05 -19.61 13.83
C ARG A 384 1.40 -19.52 13.16
N VAL A 385 2.35 -18.99 13.92
CA VAL A 385 3.77 -19.15 13.63
C VAL A 385 4.49 -19.80 14.80
N TYR A 386 5.40 -20.71 14.47
CA TYR A 386 6.26 -21.40 15.40
C TYR A 386 7.73 -21.18 15.04
N ARG A 387 8.59 -21.23 16.05
CA ARG A 387 10.04 -21.36 15.89
C ARG A 387 10.50 -22.68 16.49
N MET A 388 11.23 -23.46 15.70
CA MET A 388 12.02 -24.58 16.16
C MET A 388 13.49 -24.17 16.31
N ARG A 389 14.01 -24.22 17.54
CA ARG A 389 15.42 -23.95 17.86
C ARG A 389 15.92 -25.03 18.80
N GLU A 390 17.06 -25.64 18.46
CA GLU A 390 17.66 -26.71 19.28
C GLU A 390 16.67 -27.87 19.59
N GLY A 391 15.80 -28.20 18.63
CA GLY A 391 14.78 -29.24 18.76
C GLY A 391 13.58 -28.89 19.64
N GLN A 392 13.47 -27.64 20.11
CA GLN A 392 12.31 -27.14 20.84
C GLN A 392 11.43 -26.31 19.91
N LEU A 393 10.14 -26.65 19.84
CA LEU A 393 9.13 -25.88 19.11
C LEU A 393 8.44 -24.91 20.08
N GLU A 394 8.49 -23.63 19.77
CA GLU A 394 7.83 -22.56 20.50
C GLU A 394 6.82 -21.87 19.58
N GLN A 395 5.56 -21.75 20.02
CA GLN A 395 4.58 -20.91 19.34
C GLN A 395 4.91 -19.43 19.61
N LEU A 396 5.15 -18.65 18.55
CA LEU A 396 5.50 -17.24 18.67
C LEU A 396 4.27 -16.34 18.72
N SER A 397 3.24 -16.65 17.93
CA SER A 397 1.96 -15.96 17.94
C SER A 397 1.06 -16.46 19.06
N ARG A 398 0.03 -15.70 19.41
CA ARG A 398 -1.01 -16.11 20.35
C ARG A 398 -2.37 -15.95 19.71
N ASP A 399 -3.13 -17.04 19.64
CA ASP A 399 -4.39 -17.08 18.91
C ASP A 399 -5.37 -16.00 19.41
N HIS A 400 -5.94 -15.25 18.48
CA HIS A 400 -7.04 -14.34 18.78
C HIS A 400 -8.37 -15.08 18.71
N SER A 401 -8.56 -16.08 19.57
CA SER A 401 -9.79 -16.87 19.68
C SER A 401 -10.49 -16.65 21.03
N LEU A 402 -11.80 -16.92 21.08
CA LEU A 402 -12.58 -16.77 22.31
C LEU A 402 -12.05 -17.69 23.43
N ALA A 403 -11.62 -18.90 23.07
CA ALA A 403 -11.02 -19.86 24.00
C ALA A 403 -9.78 -19.28 24.72
N GLU A 404 -8.96 -18.51 24.00
CA GLU A 404 -7.73 -17.92 24.54
C GLU A 404 -8.00 -16.70 25.44
N LEU A 405 -9.05 -15.92 25.14
CA LEU A 405 -9.46 -14.75 25.94
C LEU A 405 -10.06 -15.14 27.31
N GLU A 406 -10.84 -16.22 27.36
CA GLU A 406 -11.53 -16.61 28.59
C GLU A 406 -10.59 -17.29 29.61
N GLY A 407 -9.37 -17.68 29.21
CA GLY A 407 -8.38 -18.30 30.11
C GLY A 407 -8.81 -19.66 30.70
N PHE A 408 -9.96 -20.17 30.28
CA PHE A 408 -10.47 -21.50 30.60
C PHE A 408 -10.12 -22.42 29.43
N GLY A 409 -9.00 -23.14 29.52
CA GLY A 409 -8.60 -24.19 28.57
C GLY A 409 -9.52 -25.41 28.54
N GLY A 410 -10.84 -25.19 28.42
CA GLY A 410 -11.89 -26.20 28.44
C GLY A 410 -13.12 -25.87 27.60
N ILE A 411 -13.17 -24.71 26.95
CA ILE A 411 -14.17 -24.40 25.91
C ILE A 411 -13.45 -24.37 24.57
N GLU A 412 -13.60 -25.42 23.76
CA GLU A 412 -13.15 -25.44 22.36
C GLU A 412 -14.06 -24.54 21.52
N SER A 413 -13.85 -23.23 21.63
CA SER A 413 -14.53 -22.24 20.78
C SER A 413 -13.57 -21.81 19.67
N SER A 414 -13.86 -22.22 18.43
CA SER A 414 -13.17 -21.77 17.22
C SER A 414 -13.63 -20.38 16.75
N VAL A 415 -14.19 -19.57 17.66
CA VAL A 415 -14.67 -18.22 17.32
C VAL A 415 -13.48 -17.27 17.35
N ILE A 416 -13.10 -16.80 16.17
CA ILE A 416 -12.06 -15.78 15.99
C ILE A 416 -12.57 -14.44 16.51
N THR A 417 -11.78 -13.82 17.37
CA THR A 417 -12.06 -12.51 17.99
C THR A 417 -11.36 -11.37 17.29
N ARG A 418 -10.35 -11.67 16.46
CA ARG A 418 -9.63 -10.66 15.68
C ARG A 418 -9.22 -11.19 14.32
N ALA A 419 -9.59 -10.48 13.27
CA ALA A 419 -9.21 -10.78 11.90
C ALA A 419 -9.39 -9.55 11.01
N VAL A 420 -8.71 -9.60 9.85
CA VAL A 420 -8.79 -8.60 8.79
C VAL A 420 -10.19 -8.61 8.17
N GLY A 421 -10.78 -7.44 7.96
CA GLY A 421 -12.12 -7.26 7.38
C GLY A 421 -13.27 -7.40 8.37
N MET A 422 -12.99 -7.70 9.64
CA MET A 422 -14.04 -7.98 10.66
C MET A 422 -14.28 -6.83 11.64
N GLN A 423 -13.33 -5.90 11.80
CA GLN A 423 -13.48 -4.77 12.72
C GLN A 423 -12.80 -3.49 12.22
N PRO A 424 -13.40 -2.30 12.41
CA PRO A 424 -12.82 -1.02 11.96
C PRO A 424 -11.40 -0.77 12.45
N ASP A 425 -11.17 -0.94 13.75
CA ASP A 425 -9.86 -0.69 14.36
C ASP A 425 -9.06 -1.98 14.50
N LEU A 426 -8.51 -2.48 13.38
CA LEU A 426 -7.70 -3.71 13.41
C LEU A 426 -6.37 -3.50 14.16
N ALA A 427 -6.24 -4.17 15.30
CA ALA A 427 -4.99 -4.31 16.03
C ALA A 427 -4.18 -5.50 15.49
N VAL A 428 -3.13 -5.25 14.70
CA VAL A 428 -2.17 -6.28 14.31
C VAL A 428 -1.15 -6.44 15.45
N ASP A 429 -1.04 -7.63 16.02
CA ASP A 429 -0.02 -7.91 17.03
C ASP A 429 1.32 -8.11 16.34
N VAL A 430 2.39 -7.61 16.99
CA VAL A 430 3.77 -7.68 16.47
C VAL A 430 4.67 -8.20 17.58
N ARG A 431 5.51 -9.19 17.25
CA ARG A 431 6.53 -9.74 18.14
C ARG A 431 7.86 -9.81 17.39
N GLU A 432 8.87 -9.13 17.92
CA GLU A 432 10.23 -9.17 17.39
C GLU A 432 11.04 -10.34 17.98
N GLU A 433 11.90 -10.93 17.18
CA GLU A 433 12.71 -12.10 17.50
C GLU A 433 14.12 -11.97 16.92
N ASP A 434 15.11 -12.47 17.67
CA ASP A 434 16.45 -12.71 17.14
C ASP A 434 16.47 -13.99 16.30
N VAL A 435 17.01 -13.91 15.10
CA VAL A 435 17.23 -15.04 14.18
C VAL A 435 18.64 -15.57 14.35
N ARG A 436 18.76 -16.90 14.47
CA ARG A 436 20.02 -17.62 14.55
C ARG A 436 20.11 -18.63 13.41
N ALA A 437 21.32 -18.88 12.93
CA ALA A 437 21.56 -19.99 12.02
C ALA A 437 21.14 -21.31 12.68
N GLY A 438 20.36 -22.11 11.95
CA GLY A 438 19.73 -23.34 12.43
C GLY A 438 18.33 -23.15 13.00
N ASP A 439 17.82 -21.91 13.10
CA ASP A 439 16.40 -21.70 13.38
C ASP A 439 15.55 -22.17 12.20
N ARG A 440 14.43 -22.81 12.52
CA ARG A 440 13.38 -23.14 11.57
C ARG A 440 12.07 -22.50 12.01
N PHE A 441 11.36 -21.86 11.10
CA PHE A 441 10.04 -21.30 11.34
C PHE A 441 8.98 -22.11 10.58
N LEU A 442 7.80 -22.22 11.17
CA LEU A 442 6.61 -22.80 10.54
C LEU A 442 5.48 -21.79 10.67
N LEU A 443 4.94 -21.33 9.55
CA LEU A 443 3.67 -20.60 9.51
C LEU A 443 2.60 -21.58 9.02
N CYS A 444 1.41 -21.56 9.63
CA CYS A 444 0.32 -22.45 9.23
C CYS A 444 -1.07 -21.88 9.54
N SER A 445 -2.06 -22.29 8.74
CA SER A 445 -3.49 -22.11 9.06
C SER A 445 -3.94 -23.10 10.15
N ASP A 446 -5.15 -22.91 10.68
CA ASP A 446 -5.68 -23.73 11.78
C ASP A 446 -5.87 -25.21 11.35
N GLY A 447 -6.07 -25.46 10.05
CA GLY A 447 -6.31 -26.79 9.49
C GLY A 447 -5.20 -27.80 9.77
N LEU A 448 -3.95 -27.34 9.92
CA LEU A 448 -2.85 -28.18 10.42
C LEU A 448 -3.07 -28.50 11.91
N THR A 449 -3.13 -27.46 12.74
CA THR A 449 -3.05 -27.58 14.21
C THR A 449 -4.29 -28.18 14.86
N ARG A 450 -5.42 -28.21 14.14
CA ARG A 450 -6.65 -28.87 14.60
C ARG A 450 -6.58 -30.39 14.59
N VAL A 451 -5.75 -30.97 13.72
CA VAL A 451 -5.66 -32.43 13.56
C VAL A 451 -4.26 -33.00 13.78
N VAL A 452 -3.22 -32.17 13.71
CA VAL A 452 -1.83 -32.56 13.95
C VAL A 452 -1.32 -31.94 15.26
N PRO A 453 -1.08 -32.73 16.32
CA PRO A 453 -0.54 -32.22 17.57
C PRO A 453 0.92 -31.72 17.44
N ASP A 454 1.31 -30.74 18.27
CA ASP A 454 2.65 -30.15 18.29
C ASP A 454 3.79 -31.17 18.37
N ALA A 455 3.62 -32.25 19.16
CA ALA A 455 4.63 -33.31 19.26
C ALA A 455 4.88 -34.02 17.91
N THR A 456 3.83 -34.16 17.11
CA THR A 456 3.94 -34.70 15.74
C THR A 456 4.59 -33.66 14.84
N ILE A 457 4.20 -32.38 14.93
CA ILE A 457 4.82 -31.29 14.16
C ILE A 457 6.34 -31.27 14.40
N VAL A 458 6.81 -31.34 15.65
CA VAL A 458 8.23 -31.46 16.00
C VAL A 458 8.89 -32.62 15.25
N SER A 459 8.27 -33.80 15.26
CA SER A 459 8.80 -34.98 14.58
C SER A 459 8.87 -34.83 13.05
N LEU A 460 7.97 -34.07 12.44
CA LEU A 460 7.94 -33.83 11.00
C LEU A 460 8.97 -32.77 10.58
N LEU A 461 9.23 -31.80 11.45
CA LEU A 461 10.21 -30.73 11.23
C LEU A 461 11.65 -31.15 11.58
N THR A 462 11.86 -32.18 12.40
CA THR A 462 13.21 -32.59 12.83
C THR A 462 13.94 -33.34 11.73
N ASP A 463 15.18 -32.92 11.44
CA ASP A 463 16.12 -33.58 10.51
C ASP A 463 15.57 -33.77 9.07
N THR A 464 14.66 -32.91 8.63
CA THR A 464 14.04 -32.94 7.28
C THR A 464 14.43 -31.72 6.45
N ASP A 465 14.54 -31.89 5.13
CA ASP A 465 14.61 -30.75 4.19
C ASP A 465 13.29 -29.96 4.21
N VAL A 466 13.33 -28.64 3.94
CA VAL A 466 12.14 -27.77 3.97
C VAL A 466 10.99 -28.28 3.08
N ARG A 467 11.29 -28.83 1.89
CA ARG A 467 10.27 -29.35 0.97
C ARG A 467 9.68 -30.67 1.48
N GLU A 468 10.53 -31.51 2.06
CA GLU A 468 10.08 -32.77 2.66
C GLU A 468 9.21 -32.50 3.89
N ALA A 469 9.61 -31.55 4.74
CA ALA A 469 8.84 -31.15 5.92
C ALA A 469 7.43 -30.67 5.52
N VAL A 470 7.35 -29.77 4.53
CA VAL A 470 6.07 -29.28 3.98
C VAL A 470 5.22 -30.42 3.43
N ALA A 471 5.80 -31.30 2.59
CA ALA A 471 5.06 -32.42 2.01
C ALA A 471 4.50 -33.35 3.09
N ARG A 472 5.30 -33.67 4.12
CA ARG A 472 4.90 -34.53 5.23
C ARG A 472 3.85 -33.88 6.13
N LEU A 473 3.91 -32.56 6.36
CA LEU A 473 2.90 -31.82 7.10
C LEU A 473 1.54 -31.89 6.40
N ILE A 474 1.51 -31.64 5.08
CA ILE A 474 0.28 -31.75 4.27
C ILE A 474 -0.24 -33.19 4.28
N GLU A 475 0.61 -34.17 3.97
CA GLU A 475 0.22 -35.59 3.92
C GLU A 475 -0.36 -36.05 5.26
N THR A 476 0.33 -35.77 6.37
CA THR A 476 -0.14 -36.13 7.72
C THR A 476 -1.48 -35.47 8.05
N THR A 477 -1.68 -34.22 7.65
CA THR A 477 -2.95 -33.50 7.84
C THR A 477 -4.09 -34.15 7.05
N LEU A 478 -3.83 -34.51 5.79
CA LEU A 478 -4.79 -35.18 4.91
C LEU A 478 -5.13 -36.60 5.37
N GLU A 479 -4.17 -37.32 5.95
CA GLU A 479 -4.36 -38.65 6.55
C GLU A 479 -5.17 -38.59 7.86
N ALA A 480 -4.99 -37.52 8.64
CA ALA A 480 -5.80 -37.23 9.83
C ALA A 480 -7.22 -36.76 9.48
N GLY A 481 -7.54 -36.63 8.19
CA GLY A 481 -8.88 -36.38 7.66
C GLY A 481 -9.11 -34.97 7.13
N ALA A 482 -8.22 -34.00 7.42
CA ALA A 482 -8.26 -32.59 6.97
C ALA A 482 -9.69 -32.02 6.82
N PRO A 483 -10.38 -31.71 7.93
CA PRO A 483 -11.73 -31.15 7.90
C PRO A 483 -11.78 -29.72 7.36
N ASP A 484 -10.63 -29.05 7.25
CA ASP A 484 -10.50 -27.69 6.73
C ASP A 484 -9.42 -27.58 5.64
N ASN A 485 -9.31 -26.41 5.05
CA ASN A 485 -8.15 -26.04 4.24
C ASN A 485 -6.88 -26.11 5.10
N VAL A 486 -5.75 -26.48 4.50
CA VAL A 486 -4.47 -26.54 5.20
C VAL A 486 -3.40 -25.88 4.37
N THR A 487 -2.71 -24.92 4.98
CA THR A 487 -1.59 -24.20 4.38
C THR A 487 -0.43 -24.15 5.34
N VAL A 488 0.77 -24.43 4.83
CA VAL A 488 2.01 -24.40 5.61
C VAL A 488 3.12 -23.73 4.83
N VAL A 489 3.95 -22.96 5.52
CA VAL A 489 5.20 -22.39 5.02
C VAL A 489 6.30 -22.73 6.02
N VAL A 490 7.34 -23.44 5.58
CA VAL A 490 8.51 -23.78 6.40
C VAL A 490 9.70 -22.97 5.93
N VAL A 491 10.41 -22.33 6.86
CA VAL A 491 11.53 -21.42 6.58
C VAL A 491 12.74 -21.82 7.43
N ASP A 492 13.88 -22.06 6.80
CA ASP A 492 15.16 -22.31 7.47
C ASP A 492 16.07 -21.08 7.40
N ALA A 493 16.66 -20.73 8.54
CA ALA A 493 17.73 -19.75 8.64
C ALA A 493 19.09 -20.46 8.58
N HIS A 494 19.94 -20.11 7.61
CA HIS A 494 21.27 -20.69 7.41
C HIS A 494 22.36 -19.62 7.45
N ALA A 495 23.55 -20.00 7.92
CA ALA A 495 24.72 -19.11 7.93
C ALA A 495 25.28 -18.81 6.53
#